data_AF-A0A6B3HBF5-F1
#
_entry.id   AF-A0A6B3HBF5-F1
#
_cell.length_a   1.000
_cell.length_b   1.000
_cell.length_c   1.000
_cell.angle_alpha   90.00
_cell.angle_beta   90.00
_cell.angle_gamma   90.00
#
_symmetry.space_group_name_H-M   'P 1'
#
loop_
_entity.id
_entity.type
_entity.pdbx_description
1 polymer ?
#
loop_
_entity_poly.entity_id
_entity_poly.type
_entity_poly.pdbx_seq_one_letter_code
_entity_poly.pdbx_strand_id
1 'polypeptide(L)'
;ELETASLKQGDVEGHKIAKTGPDDEMPEGGVTVDKEACLPVAHAMYGVAQKGSAATAKRKVVSEPKKADAKKSVEDLTDGAAED
;
A
#
# COMPACT_ATOMS: atom_id res chain seq x y z
N GLU A 1 12.47 -16.63 5.92
CA GLU A 1 12.16 -15.59 6.92
C GLU A 1 11.17 -14.53 6.41
N LEU A 2 11.59 -13.52 5.62
CA LEU A 2 10.73 -12.38 5.22
C LEU A 2 9.44 -12.76 4.45
N GLU A 3 9.51 -13.75 3.55
CA GLU A 3 8.29 -14.21 2.85
C GLU A 3 7.29 -14.91 3.78
N THR A 4 7.76 -15.50 4.88
CA THR A 4 6.93 -16.16 5.89
C THR A 4 6.22 -15.14 6.79
N ALA A 5 6.91 -14.04 7.12
CA ALA A 5 6.38 -12.92 7.91
C ALA A 5 5.52 -11.94 7.08
N SER A 6 5.50 -12.09 5.76
CA SER A 6 4.67 -11.28 4.88
C SER A 6 3.20 -11.66 4.98
N LEU A 7 2.31 -10.68 4.76
CA LEU A 7 0.87 -10.91 4.64
C LEU A 7 0.57 -12.01 3.62
N LYS A 8 -0.34 -12.92 3.99
CA LYS A 8 -0.84 -14.02 3.15
C LYS A 8 -2.30 -13.79 2.81
N GLN A 9 -2.80 -14.48 1.79
CA GLN A 9 -4.23 -14.44 1.46
C GLN A 9 -5.05 -14.90 2.68
N GLY A 10 -6.01 -14.07 3.11
CA GLY A 10 -6.83 -14.31 4.30
C GLY A 10 -6.31 -13.67 5.60
N ASP A 11 -5.13 -13.04 5.58
CA ASP A 11 -4.59 -12.30 6.75
C ASP A 11 -5.34 -10.98 6.99
N VAL A 12 -5.84 -10.37 5.91
CA VAL A 12 -6.68 -9.17 5.95
C VAL A 12 -8.06 -9.53 5.41
N GLU A 13 -9.07 -9.48 6.27
CA GLU A 13 -10.44 -9.83 5.92
C GLU A 13 -11.00 -8.92 4.81
N GLY A 14 -11.67 -9.51 3.82
CA GLY A 14 -12.24 -8.78 2.68
C GLY A 14 -11.20 -8.22 1.69
N HIS A 15 -9.93 -8.57 1.85
CA HIS A 15 -8.85 -8.09 0.98
C HIS A 15 -8.10 -9.23 0.31
N LYS A 16 -7.73 -9.01 -0.94
CA LYS A 16 -6.86 -9.90 -1.71
C LYS A 16 -5.42 -9.49 -1.55
N ILE A 17 -4.57 -10.42 -1.14
CA ILE A 17 -3.15 -10.20 -0.94
C ILE A 17 -2.38 -10.82 -2.10
N ALA A 18 -1.63 -10.01 -2.83
CA ALA A 18 -0.79 -10.44 -3.95
C ALA A 18 0.67 -10.04 -3.72
N LYS A 19 1.60 -10.67 -4.46
CA LYS A 19 2.97 -10.15 -4.55
C LYS A 19 2.95 -8.83 -5.34
N THR A 20 3.76 -7.88 -4.89
CA THR A 20 3.91 -6.58 -5.55
C THR A 20 4.58 -6.79 -6.91
N GLY A 21 3.99 -6.24 -7.96
CA GLY A 21 4.57 -6.24 -9.31
C GLY A 21 5.48 -5.02 -9.55
N PRO A 22 6.22 -4.98 -10.66
CA PRO A 22 7.17 -3.90 -10.95
C PRO A 22 6.51 -2.51 -11.04
N ASP A 23 5.25 -2.40 -11.47
CA ASP A 23 4.50 -1.14 -11.50
C ASP A 23 4.15 -0.57 -10.11
N ASP A 24 4.11 -1.41 -9.09
CA ASP A 24 3.70 -1.05 -7.72
C ASP A 24 4.94 -0.95 -6.80
N GLU A 25 6.12 -1.24 -7.34
CA GLU A 25 7.39 -1.18 -6.64
C GLU A 25 8.04 0.21 -6.79
N MET A 26 8.27 0.88 -5.66
CA MET A 26 9.03 2.12 -5.65
C MET A 26 10.54 1.85 -5.80
N PRO A 27 11.21 2.45 -6.81
CA PRO A 27 12.66 2.31 -6.99
C PRO A 27 13.43 3.11 -5.92
N GLU A 28 14.70 2.74 -5.68
CA GLU A 28 15.56 3.38 -4.66
C GLU A 28 15.74 4.90 -4.86
N GLY A 29 15.58 5.41 -6.08
CA GLY A 29 15.61 6.84 -6.40
C GLY A 29 14.25 7.48 -6.62
N GLY A 30 13.15 6.76 -6.39
CA GLY A 30 11.78 7.23 -6.64
C GLY A 30 11.24 8.19 -5.57
N VAL A 31 11.97 8.38 -4.47
CA VAL A 31 11.53 9.19 -3.33
C VAL A 31 12.55 10.29 -3.07
N THR A 32 12.07 11.53 -3.05
CA THR A 32 12.86 12.71 -2.68
C THR A 32 12.33 13.28 -1.38
N VAL A 33 13.22 13.90 -0.60
CA VAL A 33 12.86 14.57 0.64
C VAL A 33 13.60 15.90 0.72
N ASP A 34 12.97 16.90 1.35
CA ASP A 34 13.59 18.22 1.54
C ASP A 34 14.75 18.20 2.53
N LYS A 35 14.75 17.23 3.45
CA LYS A 35 15.80 17.04 4.47
C LYS A 35 16.29 15.61 4.41
N GLU A 36 17.59 15.41 4.25
CA GLU A 36 18.17 14.05 4.16
C GLU A 36 17.88 13.19 5.40
N ALA A 37 17.72 13.81 6.58
CA ALA A 37 17.30 13.12 7.79
C ALA A 37 15.92 12.45 7.69
N CYS A 38 15.07 12.85 6.73
CA CYS A 38 13.75 12.28 6.48
C CYS A 38 13.77 11.11 5.48
N LEU A 39 14.90 10.84 4.80
CA LEU A 39 15.03 9.72 3.85
C LEU A 39 14.61 8.37 4.47
N PRO A 40 15.02 8.02 5.71
CA PRO A 40 14.63 6.73 6.30
C PRO A 40 13.12 6.60 6.50
N VAL A 41 12.46 7.70 6.89
CA VAL A 41 11.00 7.75 7.09
C VAL A 41 10.29 7.62 5.74
N ALA A 42 10.78 8.34 4.73
CA ALA A 42 10.19 8.28 3.40
C ALA A 42 10.35 6.88 2.78
N HIS A 43 11.51 6.25 2.93
CA HIS A 43 11.70 4.85 2.52
C HIS A 43 10.75 3.89 3.23
N ALA A 44 10.53 4.07 4.54
CA ALA A 44 9.60 3.24 5.30
C ALA A 44 8.15 3.42 4.83
N MET A 45 7.70 4.66 4.60
CA MET A 45 6.34 4.96 4.12
C MET A 45 6.05 4.35 2.75
N TYR A 46 7.02 4.40 1.84
CA TYR A 46 6.85 3.96 0.45
C TYR A 46 7.37 2.52 0.22
N GLY A 47 7.80 1.82 1.28
CA GLY A 47 8.32 0.45 1.16
C GLY A 47 9.56 0.35 0.26
N VAL A 48 10.35 1.44 0.17
CA VAL A 48 11.61 1.46 -0.60
C VAL A 48 12.64 0.64 0.16
N ALA A 49 13.34 -0.23 -0.55
CA ALA A 49 14.43 -0.98 0.03
C ALA A 49 15.52 -0.01 0.49
N GLN A 50 16.04 -0.19 1.70
CA GLN A 50 17.21 0.57 2.12
C GLN A 50 18.42 0.10 1.31
N LYS A 51 19.33 1.03 1.01
CA LYS A 51 20.54 0.72 0.25
C LYS A 51 21.31 -0.42 0.92
N GLY A 52 21.53 -1.52 0.19
CA GLY A 52 22.20 -2.72 0.69
C GLY A 52 21.30 -3.78 1.33
N SER A 53 19.97 -3.62 1.28
CA SER A 53 19.03 -4.68 1.68
C SER A 53 19.22 -5.93 0.79
N ALA A 54 19.64 -7.04 1.42
CA ALA A 54 19.86 -8.31 0.74
C ALA A 54 18.57 -9.10 0.46
N ALA A 55 17.44 -8.73 1.10
CA ALA A 55 16.16 -9.40 0.92
C ALA A 55 15.00 -8.41 1.12
N THR A 56 14.04 -8.44 0.20
CA THR A 56 12.80 -7.66 0.25
C THR A 56 11.61 -8.61 0.11
N ALA A 57 10.50 -8.33 0.80
CA ALA A 57 9.24 -9.04 0.60
C ALA A 57 8.10 -8.01 0.63
N LYS A 58 7.59 -7.66 -0.55
CA LYS A 58 6.57 -6.62 -0.72
C LYS A 58 5.24 -7.26 -1.09
N ARG A 59 4.16 -6.86 -0.43
CA ARG A 59 2.80 -7.34 -0.68
C ARG A 59 1.89 -6.20 -1.06
N LYS A 60 1.05 -6.44 -2.05
CA LYS A 60 -0.04 -5.55 -2.43
C LYS A 60 -1.32 -6.07 -1.81
N VAL A 61 -2.02 -5.19 -1.10
CA VAL A 61 -3.37 -5.43 -0.61
C VAL A 61 -4.34 -4.78 -1.58
N VAL A 62 -5.22 -5.57 -2.17
CA VAL A 62 -6.29 -5.09 -3.04
C VAL A 62 -7.59 -5.32 -2.32
N SER A 63 -8.24 -4.23 -1.91
CA SER A 63 -9.64 -4.29 -1.49
C SER A 63 -10.45 -4.65 -2.73
N GLU A 64 -11.22 -5.74 -2.67
CA GLU A 64 -12.29 -5.89 -3.66
C GLU A 64 -13.25 -4.72 -3.42
N PRO A 65 -13.62 -3.95 -4.45
CA PRO A 65 -14.63 -2.93 -4.27
C PRO A 65 -15.86 -3.63 -3.70
N LYS A 66 -16.36 -3.18 -2.54
CA LYS A 66 -17.69 -3.57 -2.09
C LYS A 66 -18.57 -3.39 -3.30
N LYS A 67 -19.27 -4.47 -3.72
CA LYS A 67 -20.30 -4.35 -4.74
C LYS A 67 -21.15 -3.19 -4.30
N ALA A 68 -21.04 -2.05 -5.00
CA ALA A 68 -21.92 -0.95 -4.73
C ALA A 68 -23.30 -1.56 -4.94
N ASP A 69 -24.13 -1.57 -3.90
CA ASP A 69 -25.56 -1.49 -4.12
C ASP A 69 -25.71 -0.43 -5.19
N ALA A 70 -26.20 -0.83 -6.37
CA ALA A 70 -26.15 -0.06 -7.61
C ALA A 70 -27.03 1.22 -7.58
N LYS A 71 -27.22 1.80 -6.40
CA LYS A 71 -28.08 2.93 -6.06
C LYS A 71 -27.36 4.10 -5.40
N LYS A 72 -26.08 3.99 -5.00
CA LYS A 72 -25.32 5.17 -4.54
C LYS A 72 -24.50 5.75 -5.70
N SER A 73 -25.10 6.72 -6.38
CA SER A 73 -24.41 7.58 -7.35
C SER A 73 -23.24 8.30 -6.68
N VAL A 74 -22.23 8.66 -7.47
CA VAL A 74 -21.03 9.39 -7.04
C VAL A 74 -21.33 10.67 -6.25
N GLU A 75 -22.50 11.28 -6.46
CA GLU A 75 -22.99 12.43 -5.72
C GLU A 75 -23.23 12.13 -4.22
N ASP A 76 -23.60 10.91 -3.84
CA ASP A 76 -23.89 10.50 -2.45
C ASP A 76 -22.62 10.30 -1.61
N LEU A 77 -21.48 10.03 -2.24
CA LEU A 77 -20.18 9.88 -1.57
C LEU A 77 -19.56 11.22 -1.13
N THR A 78 -20.04 12.33 -1.69
CA THR A 78 -19.53 13.67 -1.38
C THR A 78 -20.30 14.32 -0.22
N ASP A 79 -21.51 13.84 0.07
CA ASP A 79 -22.40 14.43 1.08
C ASP A 79 -22.21 13.81 2.49
N GLY A 80 -21.68 12.58 2.57
CA GLY A 80 -21.49 11.86 3.86
C GLY A 80 -20.14 12.07 4.55
N ALA A 81 -19.30 13.02 4.10
CA ALA A 81 -18.01 13.33 4.71
C ALA A 81 -18.05 14.58 5.62
N ALA A 82 -19.23 15.15 5.84
CA ALA A 82 -19.49 16.09 6.90
C ALA A 82 -20.56 15.48 7.82
N GLU A 83 -20.33 15.58 9.13
CA GLU A 83 -21.17 15.15 10.26
C GLU A 83 -20.68 13.85 10.96
N ASP A 84 -20.05 14.13 12.11
CA ASP A 84 -19.51 13.32 13.23
C ASP A 84 -18.13 12.67 13.11
#